data_AF-A0A7C1D201-F1
#
_entry.id   AF-A0A7C1D201-F1
#
_cell.length_a   1.000
_cell.length_b   1.000
_cell.length_c   1.000
_cell.angle_alpha   90.00
_cell.angle_beta   90.00
_cell.angle_gamma   90.00
#
_symmetry.space_group_name_H-M   'P 1'
#
loop_
_entity.id
_entity.type
_entity.pdbx_description
1 polymer ?
#
loop_
_entity_poly.entity_id
_entity_poly.type
_entity_poly.pdbx_seq_one_letter_code
_entity_poly.pdbx_strand_id
1 'polypeptide(L)'
;MINGLINFLMDDVLQNSLITMAEFFKRKKRLSFFDEEIINFSAQMNPLQSELNDFIYHQIIFKCAGNDVNHINKNIIRKLFKNYLIAPQKLPPYIQKRISQETGVEKINWQGKRLSQSQPFIRIVADHIAGMTDNYAKLQLEEFDHEN
;
A
#
# COMPACT_ATOMS: atom_id res chain seq x y z
N MET A 1 -28.50 -6.05 -11.76
CA MET A 1 -27.50 -6.85 -12.50
C MET A 1 -26.20 -6.97 -11.71
N ILE A 2 -25.56 -5.87 -11.31
CA ILE A 2 -24.34 -5.88 -10.47
C ILE A 2 -24.56 -6.62 -9.14
N ASN A 3 -25.64 -6.34 -8.41
CA ASN A 3 -25.93 -7.01 -7.14
C ASN A 3 -26.14 -8.53 -7.29
N GLY A 4 -26.63 -9.00 -8.44
CA GLY A 4 -26.81 -10.42 -8.71
C GLY A 4 -25.47 -11.14 -8.87
N LEU A 5 -24.52 -10.49 -9.55
CA LEU A 5 -23.15 -11.01 -9.69
C LEU A 5 -22.42 -11.02 -8.34
N ILE A 6 -22.57 -9.96 -7.54
CA ILE A 6 -21.96 -9.89 -6.20
C ILE A 6 -22.48 -11.03 -5.32
N ASN A 7 -23.81 -11.21 -5.25
CA ASN A 7 -24.40 -12.28 -4.44
C ASN A 7 -23.90 -13.65 -4.90
N PHE A 8 -23.85 -13.88 -6.21
CA PHE A 8 -23.36 -15.13 -6.78
C PHE A 8 -21.89 -15.43 -6.42
N LEU A 9 -21.02 -14.42 -6.52
CA LEU A 9 -19.61 -14.55 -6.10
C LEU A 9 -19.47 -14.75 -4.59
N MET A 10 -20.28 -14.04 -3.79
CA MET A 10 -20.29 -14.20 -2.34
C MET A 10 -20.76 -15.59 -1.91
N ASP A 11 -21.85 -16.08 -2.50
CA ASP A 11 -22.41 -17.40 -2.20
C ASP A 11 -21.37 -18.49 -2.51
N ASP A 12 -20.68 -18.40 -3.65
CA ASP A 12 -19.61 -19.33 -4.02
C ASP A 12 -18.46 -19.34 -3.00
N VAL A 13 -17.93 -18.16 -2.65
CA VAL A 13 -16.84 -18.05 -1.66
C VAL A 13 -17.28 -18.60 -0.31
N LEU A 14 -18.49 -18.26 0.14
CA LEU A 14 -19.01 -18.73 1.42
C LEU A 14 -19.14 -20.25 1.46
N GLN A 15 -19.75 -20.84 0.44
CA GLN A 15 -19.93 -22.29 0.36
C GLN A 15 -18.59 -23.01 0.29
N ASN A 16 -17.69 -22.56 -0.59
CA ASN A 16 -16.38 -23.17 -0.77
C ASN A 16 -15.51 -23.04 0.49
N SER A 17 -15.53 -21.86 1.13
CA SER A 17 -14.80 -21.63 2.38
C SER A 17 -15.26 -22.55 3.51
N LEU A 18 -16.58 -22.79 3.64
CA LEU A 18 -17.11 -23.71 4.65
C LEU A 18 -16.64 -25.15 4.42
N ILE A 19 -16.61 -25.59 3.16
CA ILE A 19 -16.10 -26.91 2.79
C ILE A 19 -14.61 -27.02 3.15
N THR A 20 -13.79 -26.06 2.69
CA THR A 20 -12.34 -26.05 2.93
C THR A 20 -12.02 -25.99 4.42
N MET A 21 -12.75 -25.18 5.21
CA MET A 21 -12.61 -25.14 6.67
C MET A 21 -12.94 -26.48 7.34
N ALA A 22 -14.03 -27.13 6.93
CA ALA A 22 -14.43 -28.42 7.49
C ALA A 22 -13.40 -29.51 7.16
N GLU A 23 -12.89 -29.53 5.94
CA GLU A 23 -11.82 -30.45 5.53
C GLU A 23 -10.52 -30.18 6.27
N PHE A 24 -10.13 -28.92 6.39
CA PHE A 24 -8.97 -28.51 7.17
C PHE A 24 -9.05 -29.00 8.60
N PHE A 25 -10.18 -28.76 9.27
CA PHE A 25 -10.39 -29.24 10.63
C PHE A 25 -10.35 -30.77 10.70
N LYS A 26 -10.94 -31.46 9.73
CA LYS A 26 -10.89 -32.92 9.66
C LYS A 26 -9.46 -33.45 9.59
N ARG A 27 -8.59 -32.82 8.78
CA ARG A 27 -7.18 -33.19 8.58
C ARG A 27 -6.28 -32.76 9.74
N LYS A 28 -6.37 -31.51 10.17
CA LYS A 28 -5.40 -30.84 11.07
C LYS A 28 -5.88 -30.74 12.53
N LYS A 29 -7.16 -30.98 12.79
CA LYS A 29 -7.79 -30.95 14.14
C LYS A 29 -7.60 -29.62 14.88
N ARG A 30 -7.56 -28.50 14.14
CA ARG A 30 -7.44 -27.14 14.69
C ARG A 30 -8.22 -26.13 13.85
N LEU A 31 -8.55 -24.98 14.45
CA LEU A 31 -9.28 -23.87 13.83
C LEU A 31 -8.52 -22.52 13.92
N SER A 32 -7.20 -22.58 14.06
CA SER A 32 -6.33 -21.41 14.16
C SER A 32 -5.02 -21.66 13.41
N PHE A 33 -4.33 -20.59 13.01
CA PHE A 33 -3.04 -20.60 12.31
C PHE A 33 -3.03 -21.36 10.97
N PHE A 34 -3.97 -21.07 10.08
CA PHE A 34 -4.08 -21.74 8.78
C PHE A 34 -2.76 -21.69 8.00
N ASP A 35 -2.29 -22.87 7.56
CA ASP A 35 -1.08 -23.11 6.75
C ASP A 35 -1.43 -23.43 5.29
N GLU A 36 -2.68 -23.20 4.91
CA GLU A 36 -3.25 -23.37 3.57
C GLU A 36 -4.30 -22.29 3.32
N GLU A 37 -4.62 -22.04 2.05
CA GLU A 37 -5.65 -21.07 1.67
C GLU A 37 -7.04 -21.63 1.98
N ILE A 38 -7.79 -20.91 2.83
CA ILE A 38 -9.11 -21.32 3.30
C ILE A 38 -10.24 -20.58 2.59
N ILE A 39 -10.02 -19.29 2.32
CA ILE A 39 -11.01 -18.40 1.72
C ILE A 39 -10.64 -18.20 0.26
N ASN A 40 -11.28 -18.95 -0.63
CA ASN A 40 -11.11 -18.81 -2.06
C ASN A 40 -12.39 -19.22 -2.81
N PHE A 41 -12.43 -18.86 -4.09
CA PHE A 41 -13.48 -19.29 -5.01
C PHE A 41 -13.41 -20.79 -5.25
N SER A 42 -14.56 -21.39 -5.56
CA SER A 42 -14.62 -22.79 -5.97
C SER A 42 -13.77 -23.04 -7.22
N ALA A 43 -13.42 -24.29 -7.46
CA ALA A 43 -12.67 -24.69 -8.66
C ALA A 43 -13.38 -24.30 -9.98
N GLN A 44 -14.69 -24.12 -9.96
CA GLN A 44 -15.47 -23.68 -11.10
C GLN A 44 -15.47 -22.15 -11.26
N MET A 45 -15.51 -21.42 -10.15
CA MET A 45 -15.62 -19.95 -10.16
C MET A 45 -14.26 -19.26 -10.28
N ASN A 46 -13.20 -19.87 -9.73
CA ASN A 46 -11.87 -19.27 -9.69
C ASN A 46 -11.32 -18.93 -11.10
N PRO A 47 -11.45 -19.79 -12.13
CA PRO A 47 -11.02 -19.44 -13.49
C PRO A 47 -11.79 -18.24 -14.08
N LEU A 48 -13.10 -18.17 -13.84
CA LEU A 48 -13.96 -17.09 -14.35
C LEU A 48 -13.63 -15.75 -13.67
N GLN A 49 -13.36 -15.78 -12.38
CA GLN A 49 -12.93 -14.59 -11.64
C GLN A 49 -11.55 -14.11 -12.08
N SER A 50 -10.62 -15.05 -12.33
CA SER A 50 -9.29 -14.70 -12.86
C SER A 50 -9.41 -14.05 -14.24
N GLU A 51 -10.22 -14.62 -15.14
CA GLU A 51 -10.47 -14.04 -16.46
C GLU A 51 -11.06 -12.63 -16.37
N LEU A 52 -12.01 -12.41 -15.45
CA LEU A 52 -12.58 -11.08 -15.22
C LEU A 52 -11.53 -10.08 -14.72
N ASN A 53 -10.64 -10.50 -13.80
CA ASN A 53 -9.54 -9.66 -13.34
C ASN A 53 -8.57 -9.31 -14.47
N ASP A 54 -8.22 -10.29 -15.31
CA ASP A 54 -7.34 -10.08 -16.45
C ASP A 54 -7.97 -9.10 -17.46
N PHE A 55 -9.26 -9.26 -17.73
CA PHE A 55 -10.03 -8.33 -18.55
C PHE A 55 -10.01 -6.91 -17.97
N ILE A 56 -10.33 -6.74 -16.68
CA ILE A 56 -10.32 -5.43 -15.99
C ILE A 56 -8.93 -4.82 -16.05
N TYR A 57 -7.89 -5.63 -15.81
CA TYR A 57 -6.52 -5.18 -15.85
C TYR A 57 -6.16 -4.66 -17.25
N HIS A 58 -6.37 -5.45 -18.30
CA HIS A 58 -5.97 -5.07 -19.66
C HIS A 58 -6.82 -3.95 -20.26
N GLN A 59 -8.12 -3.91 -19.97
CA GLN A 59 -9.03 -2.96 -20.60
C GLN A 59 -9.17 -1.65 -19.84
N ILE A 60 -9.02 -1.67 -18.51
CA ILE A 60 -9.21 -0.50 -17.66
C ILE A 60 -7.87 -0.06 -17.09
N ILE A 61 -7.25 -0.89 -16.23
CA ILE A 61 -6.08 -0.48 -15.45
C ILE A 61 -4.90 -0.15 -16.36
N PHE A 62 -4.56 -1.03 -17.30
CA PHE A 62 -3.42 -0.87 -18.19
C PHE A 62 -3.60 0.33 -19.13
N LYS A 63 -4.80 0.57 -19.66
CA LYS A 63 -5.05 1.73 -20.52
C LYS A 63 -5.04 3.05 -19.74
N CYS A 64 -5.59 3.06 -18.52
CA CYS A 64 -5.54 4.23 -17.64
C CYS A 64 -4.13 4.51 -17.10
N ALA A 65 -3.34 3.47 -16.82
CA ALA A 65 -1.99 3.57 -16.28
C ALA A 65 -0.91 3.69 -17.37
N GLY A 66 -1.22 3.38 -18.63
CA GLY A 66 -0.26 3.02 -19.67
C GLY A 66 -0.47 3.68 -21.02
N ASN A 67 -0.77 4.97 -21.05
CA ASN A 67 -0.47 5.84 -22.21
C ASN A 67 -0.09 7.29 -21.83
N ASP A 68 0.20 7.58 -20.56
CA ASP A 68 0.86 8.83 -20.19
C ASP A 68 2.38 8.65 -20.34
N VAL A 69 2.84 8.83 -21.57
CA VAL A 69 4.26 8.94 -21.96
C VAL A 69 4.94 10.15 -21.26
N ASN A 70 4.16 11.00 -20.60
CA ASN A 70 4.64 12.06 -19.72
C ASN A 70 4.81 11.55 -18.29
N HIS A 71 5.99 11.00 -18.05
CA HIS A 71 6.60 10.45 -16.83
C HIS A 71 6.56 11.29 -15.53
N ILE A 72 5.56 12.14 -15.30
CA ILE A 72 5.49 13.10 -14.18
C ILE A 72 5.10 12.40 -12.86
N ASN A 73 4.15 11.45 -12.88
CA ASN A 73 3.64 10.82 -11.64
C ASN A 73 4.51 9.68 -11.09
N LYS A 74 5.31 9.00 -11.92
CA LYS A 74 6.04 7.77 -11.53
C LYS A 74 7.14 8.00 -10.49
N ASN A 75 7.41 9.25 -10.12
CA ASN A 75 8.49 9.58 -9.20
C ASN A 75 8.09 10.48 -8.03
N ILE A 76 6.81 10.76 -7.80
CA ILE A 76 6.39 11.65 -6.69
C ILE A 76 6.83 11.05 -5.34
N ILE A 77 6.44 9.81 -5.06
CA ILE A 77 6.81 9.10 -3.82
C ILE A 77 8.33 9.06 -3.65
N ARG A 78 9.08 8.70 -4.70
CA ARG A 78 10.54 8.61 -4.65
C ARG A 78 11.20 9.97 -4.41
N LYS A 79 10.72 11.03 -5.07
CA LYS A 79 11.24 12.39 -4.90
C LYS A 79 10.93 12.91 -3.50
N LEU A 80 9.69 12.80 -3.03
CA LEU A 80 9.30 13.16 -1.67
C LEU A 80 10.14 12.43 -0.63
N PHE A 81 10.29 11.11 -0.77
CA PHE A 81 11.07 10.31 0.17
C PHE A 81 12.53 10.78 0.24
N LYS A 82 13.18 10.98 -0.91
CA LYS A 82 14.55 11.52 -0.94
C LYS A 82 14.63 12.92 -0.33
N ASN A 83 13.69 13.79 -0.70
CA ASN A 83 13.68 15.17 -0.26
C ASN A 83 13.50 15.28 1.27
N TYR A 84 12.64 14.46 1.87
CA TYR A 84 12.47 14.43 3.32
C TYR A 84 13.64 13.76 4.05
N LEU A 85 14.37 12.82 3.44
CA LEU A 85 15.61 12.30 4.01
C LEU A 85 16.74 13.33 4.01
N ILE A 86 16.80 14.19 2.99
CA ILE A 86 17.81 15.26 2.85
C ILE A 86 17.44 16.47 3.72
N ALA A 87 16.16 16.84 3.73
CA ALA A 87 15.63 18.01 4.40
C ALA A 87 14.45 17.64 5.34
N PRO A 88 14.69 16.89 6.43
CA PRO A 88 13.64 16.50 7.38
C PRO A 88 12.94 17.68 8.05
N GLN A 89 13.56 18.86 8.07
CA GLN A 89 12.96 20.11 8.54
C GLN A 89 11.77 20.59 7.70
N LYS A 90 11.60 20.07 6.48
CA LYS A 90 10.45 20.35 5.61
C LYS A 90 9.25 19.44 5.90
N LEU A 91 9.42 18.42 6.75
CA LEU A 91 8.27 17.64 7.22
C LEU A 91 7.35 18.51 8.10
N PRO A 92 6.05 18.20 8.20
CA PRO A 92 5.16 18.92 9.10
C PRO A 92 5.61 18.89 10.57
N PRO A 93 5.28 19.91 11.39
CA PRO A 93 5.73 20.00 12.79
C PRO A 93 5.38 18.79 13.65
N TYR A 94 4.24 18.15 13.40
CA TYR A 94 3.84 16.95 14.15
C TYR A 94 4.74 15.74 13.84
N ILE A 95 5.18 15.58 12.58
CA ILE A 95 6.15 14.55 12.19
C ILE A 95 7.52 14.89 12.76
N GLN A 96 7.91 16.17 12.72
CA GLN A 96 9.16 16.62 13.30
C GLN A 96 9.28 16.26 14.79
N LYS A 97 8.20 16.50 15.55
CA LYS A 97 8.11 16.11 16.95
C LYS A 97 8.24 14.60 17.13
N ARG A 98 7.54 13.80 16.31
CA ARG A 98 7.62 12.33 16.31
C ARG A 98 9.04 11.82 16.05
N ILE A 99 9.77 12.43 15.11
CA ILE A 99 11.18 12.09 14.83
C ILE A 99 12.03 12.28 16.07
N SER A 100 11.96 13.44 16.73
CA SER A 100 12.77 13.68 17.93
C SER A 100 12.42 12.74 19.08
N GLN A 101 11.14 12.36 19.23
CA GLN A 101 10.68 11.44 20.25
C GLN A 101 11.17 9.99 20.02
N GLU A 102 11.06 9.49 18.79
CA GLU A 102 11.35 8.08 18.48
C GLU A 102 12.83 7.81 18.16
N THR A 103 13.57 8.82 17.67
CA THR A 103 15.00 8.67 17.34
C THR A 103 15.92 9.14 18.46
N GLY A 104 15.41 9.96 19.40
CA GLY A 104 16.21 10.66 20.40
C GLY A 104 17.15 11.72 19.80
N VAL A 105 16.99 12.09 18.53
CA VAL A 105 17.84 13.08 17.85
C VAL A 105 17.11 14.43 17.81
N GLU A 106 17.71 15.42 18.47
CA GLU A 106 17.23 16.81 18.43
C GLU A 106 17.33 17.42 17.04
N LYS A 107 16.41 18.33 16.72
CA LYS A 107 16.28 18.97 15.40
C LYS A 107 17.56 19.62 14.89
N ILE A 108 18.37 20.18 15.79
CA ILE A 108 19.67 20.80 15.47
C ILE A 108 20.68 19.82 14.84
N ASN A 109 20.52 18.51 15.07
CA ASN A 109 21.46 17.47 14.66
C ASN A 109 20.99 16.65 13.44
N TRP A 110 19.92 17.08 12.77
CA TRP A 110 19.29 16.31 11.70
C TRP A 110 20.09 16.25 10.39
N GLN A 111 21.11 17.08 10.23
CA GLN A 111 22.00 17.07 9.06
C GLN A 111 23.09 15.98 9.15
N GLY A 112 23.15 15.22 10.26
CA GLY A 112 24.14 14.17 10.48
C GLY A 112 23.76 12.81 9.88
N LYS A 113 24.76 12.03 9.47
CA LYS A 113 24.60 10.63 9.00
C LYS A 113 23.85 9.73 9.99
N ARG A 114 23.87 10.07 11.28
CA ARG A 114 23.19 9.33 12.35
C ARG A 114 21.67 9.28 12.17
N LEU A 115 21.05 10.36 11.70
CA LEU A 115 19.60 10.39 11.50
C LEU A 115 19.21 9.64 10.23
N SER A 116 19.90 9.88 9.11
CA SER A 116 19.59 9.25 7.82
C SER A 116 19.80 7.73 7.79
N GLN A 117 20.60 7.19 8.72
CA GLN A 117 20.77 5.74 8.92
C GLN A 117 19.85 5.14 9.99
N SER A 118 19.07 5.98 10.69
CA SER A 118 18.15 5.54 11.74
C SER A 118 16.92 4.87 11.13
N GLN A 119 16.73 3.59 11.43
CA GLN A 119 15.55 2.83 11.00
C GLN A 119 14.22 3.48 11.43
N PRO A 120 14.06 3.97 12.69
CA PRO A 120 12.88 4.72 13.09
C PRO A 120 12.62 5.96 12.21
N PHE A 121 13.65 6.73 11.86
CA PHE A 121 13.49 7.91 11.01
C PHE A 121 12.99 7.54 9.61
N ILE A 122 13.61 6.55 8.98
CA ILE A 122 13.23 6.05 7.66
C ILE A 122 11.77 5.57 7.67
N ARG A 123 11.35 4.85 8.73
CA ARG A 123 9.97 4.41 8.92
C ARG A 123 9.01 5.58 9.05
N ILE A 124 9.32 6.58 9.88
CA ILE A 124 8.46 7.76 10.09
C ILE A 124 8.23 8.52 8.77
N VAL A 125 9.28 8.69 7.96
CA VAL A 125 9.14 9.32 6.64
C VAL A 125 8.26 8.47 5.71
N ALA A 126 8.45 7.15 5.69
CA ALA A 126 7.62 6.25 4.90
C ALA A 126 6.15 6.28 5.32
N ASP A 127 5.88 6.23 6.63
CA ASP A 127 4.52 6.30 7.20
C ASP A 127 3.84 7.62 6.84
N HIS A 128 4.58 8.73 6.92
CA HIS A 128 4.04 10.03 6.56
C HIS A 128 3.61 10.09 5.10
N ILE A 129 4.47 9.62 4.18
CA ILE A 129 4.17 9.59 2.74
C ILE A 129 3.01 8.64 2.44
N ALA A 130 2.97 7.47 3.08
CA ALA A 130 1.88 6.50 2.92
C ALA A 130 0.52 7.05 3.40
N GLY A 131 0.53 8.02 4.34
CA GLY A 131 -0.67 8.71 4.81
C GLY A 131 -1.10 9.91 3.97
N MET A 132 -0.38 10.26 2.89
CA MET A 132 -0.73 11.39 2.03
C MET A 132 -1.84 11.03 1.04
N THR A 133 -2.69 12.01 0.72
CA THR A 133 -3.55 11.93 -0.47
C THR A 133 -2.76 12.31 -1.72
N ASP A 134 -3.19 11.84 -2.89
CA ASP A 134 -2.53 12.16 -4.17
C ASP A 134 -2.35 13.67 -4.40
N ASN A 135 -3.36 14.47 -4.06
CA ASN A 135 -3.30 15.92 -4.22
C ASN A 135 -2.28 16.55 -3.27
N TYR A 136 -2.27 16.11 -2.00
CA TYR A 136 -1.31 16.62 -1.02
C TYR A 136 0.13 16.26 -1.41
N ALA A 137 0.37 15.03 -1.86
CA ALA A 137 1.70 14.58 -2.31
C ALA A 137 2.21 15.40 -3.51
N LYS A 138 1.33 15.77 -4.44
CA LYS A 138 1.67 16.65 -5.58
C LYS A 138 2.06 18.05 -5.11
N LEU A 139 1.22 18.69 -4.29
CA LEU A 139 1.47 20.04 -3.76
C LEU A 139 2.79 20.11 -2.99
N GLN A 140 3.04 19.12 -2.12
CA GLN A 140 4.29 19.03 -1.38
C GLN A 140 5.51 18.92 -2.30
N LEU A 141 5.40 18.17 -3.39
CA LEU A 141 6.50 18.06 -4.35
C LEU A 141 6.74 19.37 -5.11
N GLU A 142 5.68 20.07 -5.49
CA GLU A 142 5.77 21.40 -6.12
C GLU A 142 6.47 22.40 -5.19
N GLU A 143 6.15 22.40 -3.90
CA GLU A 143 6.87 23.21 -2.89
C GLU A 143 8.38 22.90 -2.86
N PHE A 144 8.77 21.63 -3.00
CA PHE A 144 10.19 21.27 -3.10
C PHE A 144 10.85 21.75 -4.40
N ASP A 145 10.14 21.74 -5.52
CA ASP A 145 10.66 22.13 -6.82
C ASP A 145 10.76 23.66 -6.98
N HIS A 146 9.95 24.44 -6.27
CA HIS A 146 9.98 25.92 -6.28
C HIS A 146 11.05 26.57 -5.37
N GLU A 147 11.66 25.80 -4.47
CA GLU A 147 12.70 26.28 -3.55
C GLU A 147 14.15 25.96 -4.01
N ASN A 148 14.32 25.32 -5.17
CA ASN A 148 15.61 25.05 -5.82
C ASN A 148 15.85 26.00 -7.00
#